data_AF-A0A091G1K8-F1
#
_entry.id   AF-A0A091G1K8-F1
#
_cell.length_a   1.000
_cell.length_b   1.000
_cell.length_c   1.000
_cell.angle_alpha   90.00
_cell.angle_beta   90.00
_cell.angle_gamma   90.00
#
_symmetry.space_group_name_H-M   'P 1'
#
loop_
_entity.id
_entity.type
_entity.pdbx_description
1 polymer ?
#
loop_
_entity_poly.entity_id
_entity_poly.type
_entity_poly.pdbx_seq_one_letter_code
_entity_poly.pdbx_strand_id
1 'polypeptide(L)'
;MFKKFICSFIAVSFIFTGGVSFAKERNPDRKNSEKIVADIEFSPLLFLASPDSKRIAYIAEKEGKRFVVVDGKKGKDYDAIANALVFSPDSKRVAYGAQKDNKFFVVADGIDGKKYDSIGPTLVFSPDSQRLFYSARTGGKGFTVIDGTEGKKYDGIGTSLVFSPDSKRTAYGVKSENNYFIVVDGEEGKKYDSIGSTLVFSPDSKHVAYWAQSGNKRFLVVDGKEGKNYDAIGAVIVFSPDSKRIAFIAQKGSKRFLVVDGQEGKYYDAIGNTVIFSPDSKRIMFAAESEKKRFAVIDGKEGEYRDGIGSTLVFSPNSKRLAYVAQTGKEYFVVSDGKEGKKFDAIGNGSIIFSPDSNHMAYGVQSENKRFVVKDGKEEKQFDDIGNRSLVFSPDSKYLAYVAQSDNKQFVVVGEEAEKFYDNIMILTMGRIVFDSSDRLHYLAVRDKSIYLVDINIGGN
;
A
#
# COMPACT_ATOMS: atom_id res chain seq x y z
N MET A 1 64.05 45.41 42.35
CA MET A 1 64.29 44.32 43.33
C MET A 1 63.13 43.35 43.20
N PHE A 2 63.43 42.12 42.77
CA PHE A 2 62.51 41.11 42.25
C PHE A 2 61.41 40.67 43.24
N LYS A 3 60.17 40.49 42.75
CA LYS A 3 59.27 39.41 43.20
C LYS A 3 58.55 38.81 42.00
N LYS A 4 58.87 37.54 41.75
CA LYS A 4 58.34 36.67 40.70
C LYS A 4 56.84 36.43 40.90
N PHE A 5 56.04 36.64 39.86
CA PHE A 5 54.71 36.05 39.73
C PHE A 5 54.82 34.77 38.92
N ILE A 6 54.42 33.66 39.54
CA ILE A 6 54.35 32.33 38.91
C ILE A 6 53.08 32.29 38.07
N CYS A 7 53.24 32.10 36.76
CA CYS A 7 52.16 31.77 35.84
C CYS A 7 51.80 30.28 36.01
N SER A 8 50.58 29.99 36.45
CA SER A 8 49.97 28.67 36.27
C SER A 8 49.03 28.71 35.07
N PHE A 9 49.40 27.99 34.02
CA PHE A 9 48.53 27.63 32.91
C PHE A 9 47.48 26.63 33.42
N ILE A 10 46.20 27.00 33.41
CA ILE A 10 45.09 26.04 33.47
C ILE A 10 44.64 25.81 32.04
N ALA A 11 45.02 24.66 31.48
CA ALA A 11 44.48 24.15 30.23
C ALA A 11 43.04 23.67 30.49
N VAL A 12 42.05 24.46 30.08
CA VAL A 12 40.66 24.01 30.03
C VAL A 12 40.52 23.16 28.76
N SER A 13 40.60 21.84 28.93
CA SER A 13 40.24 20.90 27.86
C SER A 13 38.72 20.89 27.73
N PHE A 14 38.20 21.48 26.65
CA PHE A 14 36.85 21.21 26.19
C PHE A 14 36.82 19.80 25.61
N ILE A 15 36.36 18.83 26.40
CA ILE A 15 35.94 17.54 25.87
C ILE A 15 34.60 17.78 25.19
N PHE A 16 34.62 17.93 23.86
CA PHE A 16 33.42 17.72 23.06
C PHE A 16 33.09 16.23 23.08
N THR A 17 32.30 15.79 24.05
CA THR A 17 31.55 14.55 23.87
C THR A 17 30.48 14.83 22.83
N GLY A 18 30.76 14.43 21.59
CA GLY A 18 29.75 14.25 20.57
C GLY A 18 28.79 13.15 21.02
N GLY A 19 27.88 13.49 21.92
CA GLY A 19 26.77 12.64 22.29
C GLY A 19 25.83 12.59 21.09
N VAL A 20 25.79 11.45 20.41
CA VAL A 20 24.66 11.11 19.55
C VAL A 20 23.43 11.20 20.46
N SER A 21 22.67 12.28 20.35
CA SER A 21 21.48 12.49 21.18
C SER A 21 20.52 11.35 20.87
N PHE A 22 20.41 10.36 21.77
CA PHE A 22 19.44 9.29 21.64
C PHE A 22 18.03 9.90 21.56
N ALA A 23 17.07 9.24 20.90
CA ALA A 23 15.67 9.60 21.18
C ALA A 23 15.51 9.51 22.69
N LYS A 24 14.68 10.35 23.32
CA LYS A 24 14.58 10.34 24.77
C LYS A 24 14.41 8.89 25.22
N GLU A 25 15.31 8.42 26.08
CA GLU A 25 15.33 7.04 26.51
C GLU A 25 13.93 6.65 26.98
N ARG A 26 13.53 5.41 26.65
CA ARG A 26 12.19 4.88 26.88
C ARG A 26 11.62 5.36 28.21
N ASN A 27 10.41 5.93 28.18
CA ASN A 27 9.71 6.26 29.40
C ASN A 27 9.37 4.96 30.17
N PRO A 28 9.91 4.75 31.38
CA PRO A 28 9.69 3.52 32.16
C PRO A 28 8.22 3.36 32.58
N ASP A 29 7.41 4.43 32.55
CA ASP A 29 6.00 4.40 32.92
C ASP A 29 5.10 3.79 31.82
N ARG A 30 5.61 3.61 30.58
CA ARG A 30 4.85 2.94 29.50
C ARG A 30 4.76 1.44 29.79
N LYS A 31 3.52 0.96 30.01
CA LYS A 31 3.23 -0.46 30.15
C LYS A 31 3.32 -1.12 28.78
N ASN A 32 4.30 -2.01 28.63
CA ASN A 32 4.51 -2.78 27.42
C ASN A 32 4.34 -4.27 27.75
N SER A 33 3.70 -5.03 26.86
CA SER A 33 3.72 -6.49 26.92
C SER A 33 4.24 -7.08 25.61
N GLU A 34 5.00 -8.16 25.74
CA GLU A 34 5.48 -8.97 24.62
C GLU A 34 4.86 -10.35 24.74
N LYS A 35 4.20 -10.81 23.67
CA LYS A 35 3.68 -12.18 23.58
C LYS A 35 4.28 -12.86 22.37
N ILE A 36 4.84 -14.06 22.56
CA ILE A 36 5.30 -14.88 21.44
C ILE A 36 4.09 -15.31 20.61
N VAL A 37 4.12 -15.00 19.32
CA VAL A 37 3.11 -15.41 18.32
C VAL A 37 3.55 -16.70 17.66
N ALA A 38 4.84 -16.83 17.33
CA ALA A 38 5.39 -18.02 16.72
C ALA A 38 6.92 -18.09 16.89
N ASP A 39 7.43 -19.31 16.98
CA ASP A 39 8.85 -19.58 16.77
C ASP A 39 9.08 -19.98 15.30
N ILE A 40 10.13 -19.43 14.69
CA ILE A 40 10.55 -19.70 13.32
C ILE A 40 11.36 -20.99 13.32
N GLU A 41 10.63 -22.10 13.33
CA GLU A 41 11.21 -23.45 13.28
C GLU A 41 11.79 -23.78 11.89
N PHE A 42 11.17 -23.23 10.84
CA PHE A 42 11.57 -23.48 9.45
C PHE A 42 11.92 -22.17 8.77
N SER A 43 13.00 -22.17 7.97
CA SER A 43 13.38 -21.01 7.17
C SER A 43 12.28 -20.69 6.14
N PRO A 44 11.66 -19.51 6.20
CA PRO A 44 10.53 -19.18 5.34
C PRO A 44 10.98 -18.86 3.91
N LEU A 45 10.28 -19.42 2.92
CA LEU A 45 10.39 -19.05 1.51
C LEU A 45 9.59 -17.78 1.18
N LEU A 46 8.45 -17.62 1.86
CA LEU A 46 7.59 -16.44 1.79
C LEU A 46 7.01 -16.23 3.18
N PHE A 47 6.96 -14.98 3.64
CA PHE A 47 6.44 -14.60 4.94
C PHE A 47 5.33 -13.55 4.77
N LEU A 48 4.31 -13.57 5.63
CA LEU A 48 3.18 -12.64 5.57
C LEU A 48 2.61 -12.38 6.97
N ALA A 49 2.37 -11.11 7.31
CA ALA A 49 1.58 -10.74 8.49
C ALA A 49 0.11 -10.55 8.12
N SER A 50 -0.80 -10.80 9.05
CA SER A 50 -2.21 -10.47 8.86
C SER A 50 -2.44 -8.96 8.76
N PRO A 51 -3.52 -8.50 8.12
CA PRO A 51 -3.85 -7.08 8.04
C PRO A 51 -3.88 -6.35 9.38
N ASP A 52 -4.31 -7.01 10.45
CA ASP A 52 -4.33 -6.46 11.80
C ASP A 52 -2.97 -6.51 12.52
N SER A 53 -1.90 -7.02 11.91
CA SER A 53 -0.58 -7.21 12.53
C SER A 53 -0.59 -8.03 13.83
N LYS A 54 -1.50 -9.00 13.98
CA LYS A 54 -1.55 -9.88 15.17
C LYS A 54 -1.19 -11.33 14.87
N ARG A 55 -1.20 -11.72 13.60
CA ARG A 55 -0.99 -13.09 13.14
C ARG A 55 0.06 -13.15 12.04
N ILE A 56 0.62 -14.34 11.84
CA ILE A 56 1.63 -14.58 10.83
C ILE A 56 1.36 -15.88 10.07
N ALA A 57 1.71 -15.88 8.79
CA ALA A 57 1.76 -17.08 7.98
C ALA A 57 3.01 -17.09 7.11
N TYR A 58 3.60 -18.26 6.89
CA TYR A 58 4.74 -18.40 5.99
C TYR A 58 4.76 -19.75 5.29
N ILE A 59 5.38 -19.77 4.10
CA ILE A 59 5.64 -21.00 3.33
C ILE A 59 7.01 -21.51 3.74
N ALA A 60 7.13 -22.80 4.02
CA ALA A 60 8.41 -23.46 4.25
C ALA A 60 8.50 -24.78 3.47
N GLU A 61 9.71 -25.32 3.41
CA GLU A 61 10.03 -26.57 2.73
C GLU A 61 10.83 -27.49 3.65
N LYS A 62 10.46 -28.77 3.70
CA LYS A 62 11.19 -29.83 4.39
C LYS A 62 11.06 -31.12 3.61
N GLU A 63 12.18 -31.81 3.41
CA GLU A 63 12.21 -33.13 2.73
C GLU A 63 11.53 -33.10 1.34
N GLY A 64 11.69 -31.99 0.61
CA GLY A 64 11.12 -31.80 -0.73
C GLY A 64 9.61 -31.59 -0.77
N LYS A 65 8.95 -31.40 0.38
CA LYS A 65 7.55 -31.01 0.49
C LYS A 65 7.42 -29.59 1.01
N ARG A 66 6.43 -28.87 0.50
CA ARG A 66 6.09 -27.52 0.97
C ARG A 66 4.83 -27.53 1.80
N PHE A 67 4.79 -26.65 2.78
CA PHE A 67 3.65 -26.46 3.68
C PHE A 67 3.55 -25.00 4.10
N VAL A 68 2.37 -24.63 4.60
CA VAL A 68 2.12 -23.31 5.20
C VAL A 68 2.10 -23.47 6.71
N VAL A 69 2.83 -22.61 7.41
CA VAL A 69 2.75 -22.45 8.86
C VAL A 69 1.91 -21.22 9.15
N VAL A 70 0.91 -21.34 10.02
CA VAL A 70 0.06 -20.23 10.47
C VAL A 70 0.15 -20.15 11.98
N ASP A 71 0.60 -19.02 12.52
CA ASP A 71 0.77 -18.79 13.97
C ASP A 71 1.54 -19.93 14.67
N GLY A 72 2.66 -20.33 14.07
CA GLY A 72 3.52 -21.42 14.55
C GLY A 72 3.00 -22.84 14.28
N LYS A 73 1.78 -23.00 13.75
CA LYS A 73 1.19 -24.32 13.48
C LYS A 73 1.45 -24.76 12.05
N LYS A 74 2.22 -25.84 11.89
CA LYS A 74 2.48 -26.48 10.59
C LYS A 74 1.18 -27.05 9.99
N GLY A 75 0.90 -26.70 8.74
CA GLY A 75 -0.16 -27.31 7.93
C GLY A 75 0.25 -28.65 7.30
N LYS A 76 -0.58 -29.13 6.36
CA LYS A 76 -0.32 -30.37 5.60
C LYS A 76 0.83 -30.18 4.62
N ASP A 77 1.43 -31.31 4.23
CA ASP A 77 2.50 -31.36 3.22
C ASP A 77 1.95 -31.50 1.80
N TYR A 78 2.53 -30.72 0.88
CA TYR A 78 2.17 -30.64 -0.53
C TYR A 78 3.41 -30.72 -1.43
N ASP A 79 3.19 -31.02 -2.71
CA ASP A 79 4.26 -31.05 -3.71
C ASP A 79 4.74 -29.63 -4.02
N ALA A 80 3.83 -28.66 -4.03
CA ALA A 80 4.14 -27.23 -4.13
C ALA A 80 3.04 -26.36 -3.51
N ILE A 81 3.39 -25.11 -3.21
CA ILE A 81 2.46 -24.02 -2.87
C ILE A 81 2.51 -22.98 -4.01
N ALA A 82 1.36 -22.72 -4.65
CA ALA A 82 1.22 -22.03 -5.93
C ALA A 82 0.99 -20.51 -5.80
N ASN A 83 1.82 -19.82 -4.98
CA ASN A 83 1.93 -18.35 -4.88
C ASN A 83 0.63 -17.54 -4.68
N ALA A 84 -0.20 -17.92 -3.70
CA ALA A 84 -1.34 -17.10 -3.29
C ALA A 84 -1.64 -17.18 -1.80
N LEU A 85 -0.62 -17.13 -0.93
CA LEU A 85 -0.83 -17.09 0.52
C LEU A 85 -1.43 -15.74 0.91
N VAL A 86 -2.69 -15.74 1.34
CA VAL A 86 -3.45 -14.52 1.68
C VAL A 86 -4.21 -14.69 2.99
N PHE A 87 -4.25 -13.63 3.79
CA PHE A 87 -5.22 -13.49 4.88
C PHE A 87 -6.50 -12.83 4.37
N SER A 88 -7.63 -13.13 5.00
CA SER A 88 -8.84 -12.31 4.83
C SER A 88 -8.64 -10.90 5.42
N PRO A 89 -9.40 -9.89 4.93
CA PRO A 89 -9.33 -8.53 5.47
C PRO A 89 -9.49 -8.42 6.99
N ASP A 90 -10.35 -9.24 7.60
CA ASP A 90 -10.56 -9.31 9.05
C ASP A 90 -9.49 -10.12 9.80
N SER A 91 -8.45 -10.58 9.10
CA SER A 91 -7.31 -11.34 9.63
C SER A 91 -7.64 -12.73 10.18
N LYS A 92 -8.89 -13.21 10.07
CA LYS A 92 -9.30 -14.49 10.70
C LYS A 92 -9.04 -15.71 9.82
N ARG A 93 -9.08 -15.54 8.50
CA ARG A 93 -8.99 -16.64 7.54
C ARG A 93 -7.69 -16.60 6.76
N VAL A 94 -7.27 -17.77 6.28
CA VAL A 94 -6.08 -17.93 5.42
C VAL A 94 -6.44 -18.79 4.23
N ALA A 95 -6.03 -18.37 3.03
CA ALA A 95 -6.14 -19.17 1.82
C ALA A 95 -4.81 -19.24 1.07
N TYR A 96 -4.57 -20.36 0.39
CA TYR A 96 -3.43 -20.52 -0.51
C TYR A 96 -3.68 -21.58 -1.58
N GLY A 97 -3.01 -21.42 -2.72
CA GLY A 97 -2.96 -22.45 -3.75
C GLY A 97 -1.97 -23.55 -3.40
N ALA A 98 -2.35 -24.82 -3.55
CA ALA A 98 -1.49 -25.97 -3.33
C ALA A 98 -1.53 -26.92 -4.52
N GLN A 99 -0.48 -27.73 -4.67
CA GLN A 99 -0.40 -28.79 -5.65
C GLN A 99 -0.13 -30.14 -4.96
N LYS A 100 -0.90 -31.16 -5.35
CA LYS A 100 -0.70 -32.55 -4.91
C LYS A 100 -1.16 -33.51 -6.01
N ASP A 101 -0.35 -34.53 -6.29
CA ASP A 101 -0.64 -35.55 -7.29
C ASP A 101 -0.90 -34.95 -8.69
N ASN A 102 -0.07 -33.99 -9.11
CA ASN A 102 -0.20 -33.24 -10.36
C ASN A 102 -1.52 -32.46 -10.54
N LYS A 103 -2.26 -32.20 -9.46
CA LYS A 103 -3.46 -31.36 -9.47
C LYS A 103 -3.32 -30.18 -8.53
N PHE A 104 -3.94 -29.07 -8.90
CA PHE A 104 -3.96 -27.84 -8.12
C PHE A 104 -5.30 -27.67 -7.42
N PHE A 105 -5.30 -27.08 -6.23
CA PHE A 105 -6.50 -26.76 -5.48
C PHE A 105 -6.23 -25.60 -4.53
N VAL A 106 -7.29 -24.96 -4.07
CA VAL A 106 -7.21 -23.94 -3.04
C VAL A 106 -7.41 -24.59 -1.69
N VAL A 107 -6.52 -24.30 -0.74
CA VAL A 107 -6.69 -24.64 0.67
C VAL A 107 -7.21 -23.39 1.36
N ALA A 108 -8.38 -23.49 1.98
CA ALA A 108 -8.96 -22.41 2.78
C ALA A 108 -9.07 -22.91 4.22
N ASP A 109 -8.45 -22.19 5.16
CA ASP A 109 -8.50 -22.48 6.59
C ASP A 109 -8.05 -23.93 6.93
N GLY A 110 -7.08 -24.44 6.17
CA GLY A 110 -6.55 -25.82 6.31
C GLY A 110 -7.39 -26.92 5.64
N ILE A 111 -8.49 -26.55 4.98
CA ILE A 111 -9.39 -27.46 4.27
C ILE A 111 -9.05 -27.47 2.78
N ASP A 112 -8.79 -28.66 2.23
CA ASP A 112 -8.42 -28.83 0.83
C ASP A 112 -9.68 -28.72 -0.05
N GLY A 113 -9.64 -27.83 -1.02
CA GLY A 113 -10.72 -27.68 -2.01
C GLY A 113 -10.69 -28.74 -3.11
N LYS A 114 -11.57 -28.55 -4.09
CA LYS A 114 -11.65 -29.40 -5.28
C LYS A 114 -10.38 -29.31 -6.13
N LYS A 115 -9.97 -30.43 -6.73
CA LYS A 115 -8.78 -30.57 -7.58
C LYS A 115 -9.04 -30.15 -9.03
N TYR A 116 -8.11 -29.39 -9.59
CA TYR A 116 -8.14 -28.81 -10.93
C TYR A 116 -6.84 -29.07 -11.70
N ASP A 117 -6.84 -28.83 -13.02
CA ASP A 117 -5.63 -28.90 -13.85
C ASP A 117 -4.67 -27.75 -13.54
N SER A 118 -5.23 -26.57 -13.22
CA SER A 118 -4.50 -25.42 -12.69
C SER A 118 -5.44 -24.49 -11.94
N ILE A 119 -4.89 -23.63 -11.10
CA ILE A 119 -5.58 -22.48 -10.50
C ILE A 119 -4.89 -21.19 -10.97
N GLY A 120 -5.64 -20.09 -11.01
CA GLY A 120 -5.08 -18.78 -11.31
C GLY A 120 -4.12 -18.29 -10.22
N PRO A 121 -3.30 -17.26 -10.51
CA PRO A 121 -2.30 -16.74 -9.59
C PRO A 121 -2.89 -15.92 -8.43
N THR A 122 -4.18 -15.61 -8.47
CA THR A 122 -4.83 -14.70 -7.51
C THR A 122 -5.94 -15.43 -6.75
N LEU A 123 -5.94 -15.30 -5.43
CA LEU A 123 -7.05 -15.62 -4.54
C LEU A 123 -7.54 -14.33 -3.89
N VAL A 124 -8.85 -14.09 -3.89
CA VAL A 124 -9.44 -12.86 -3.40
C VAL A 124 -10.47 -13.18 -2.33
N PHE A 125 -10.24 -12.73 -1.11
CA PHE A 125 -11.31 -12.65 -0.11
C PHE A 125 -12.18 -11.43 -0.39
N SER A 126 -13.48 -11.56 -0.19
CA SER A 126 -14.38 -10.40 -0.19
C SER A 126 -14.02 -9.41 0.92
N PRO A 127 -14.34 -8.11 0.77
CA PRO A 127 -14.10 -7.11 1.80
C PRO A 127 -14.65 -7.47 3.20
N ASP A 128 -15.80 -8.14 3.27
CA ASP A 128 -16.40 -8.64 4.51
C ASP A 128 -15.76 -9.93 5.05
N SER A 129 -14.74 -10.46 4.37
CA SER A 129 -13.96 -11.66 4.72
C SER A 129 -14.72 -12.99 4.62
N GLN A 130 -15.98 -12.98 4.17
CA GLN A 130 -16.82 -14.18 4.19
C GLN A 130 -16.63 -15.06 2.95
N ARG A 131 -16.31 -14.44 1.81
CA ARG A 131 -16.31 -15.10 0.52
C ARG A 131 -14.91 -15.22 -0.06
N LEU A 132 -14.67 -16.28 -0.84
CA LEU A 132 -13.41 -16.53 -1.51
C LEU A 132 -13.63 -16.73 -3.02
N PHE A 133 -12.91 -15.95 -3.82
CA PHE A 133 -13.02 -15.92 -5.27
C PHE A 133 -11.66 -16.17 -5.93
N TYR A 134 -11.63 -17.16 -6.83
CA TYR A 134 -10.46 -17.50 -7.62
C TYR A 134 -10.84 -18.02 -9.01
N SER A 135 -9.84 -18.21 -9.88
CA SER A 135 -10.02 -18.87 -11.17
C SER A 135 -9.36 -20.25 -11.18
N ALA A 136 -9.92 -21.17 -11.96
CA ALA A 136 -9.42 -22.53 -12.12
C ALA A 136 -9.54 -22.96 -13.59
N ARG A 137 -8.83 -24.04 -13.95
CA ARG A 137 -8.93 -24.67 -15.27
C ARG A 137 -9.19 -26.16 -15.17
N THR A 138 -10.02 -26.68 -16.05
CA THR A 138 -10.25 -28.12 -16.23
C THR A 138 -10.58 -28.42 -17.68
N GLY A 139 -9.90 -29.40 -18.27
CA GLY A 139 -10.12 -29.79 -19.67
C GLY A 139 -9.85 -28.65 -20.65
N GLY A 140 -8.80 -27.87 -20.39
CA GLY A 140 -8.40 -26.73 -21.22
C GLY A 140 -9.24 -25.46 -21.05
N LYS A 141 -10.43 -25.52 -20.43
CA LYS A 141 -11.29 -24.37 -20.20
C LYS A 141 -11.05 -23.74 -18.82
N GLY A 142 -11.12 -22.42 -18.75
CA GLY A 142 -11.06 -21.65 -17.51
C GLY A 142 -12.45 -21.29 -16.98
N PHE A 143 -12.58 -21.17 -15.67
CA PHE A 143 -13.81 -20.74 -14.99
C PHE A 143 -13.46 -20.10 -13.64
N THR A 144 -14.43 -19.40 -13.07
CA THR A 144 -14.33 -18.83 -11.72
C THR A 144 -14.87 -19.80 -10.69
N VAL A 145 -14.32 -19.77 -9.49
CA VAL A 145 -14.87 -20.47 -8.33
C VAL A 145 -15.13 -19.43 -7.24
N ILE A 146 -16.37 -19.37 -6.78
CA ILE A 146 -16.80 -18.48 -5.69
C ILE A 146 -17.41 -19.36 -4.61
N ASP A 147 -16.81 -19.35 -3.42
CA ASP A 147 -17.29 -20.12 -2.27
C ASP A 147 -17.43 -21.63 -2.58
N GLY A 148 -16.50 -22.17 -3.36
CA GLY A 148 -16.49 -23.56 -3.80
C GLY A 148 -17.42 -23.87 -4.98
N THR A 149 -18.23 -22.91 -5.43
CA THR A 149 -19.15 -23.08 -6.57
C THR A 149 -18.47 -22.70 -7.88
N GLU A 150 -18.44 -23.62 -8.84
CA GLU A 150 -17.86 -23.42 -10.17
C GLU A 150 -18.82 -22.62 -11.06
N GLY A 151 -18.30 -21.59 -11.73
CA GLY A 151 -19.01 -20.81 -12.72
C GLY A 151 -18.98 -21.43 -14.13
N LYS A 152 -19.47 -20.68 -15.10
CA LYS A 152 -19.44 -21.06 -16.52
C LYS A 152 -18.00 -21.19 -17.03
N LYS A 153 -17.80 -22.12 -17.98
CA LYS A 153 -16.51 -22.43 -18.59
C LYS A 153 -16.27 -21.62 -19.86
N TYR A 154 -15.06 -21.09 -20.00
CA TYR A 154 -14.62 -20.23 -21.11
C TYR A 154 -13.22 -20.62 -21.59
N ASP A 155 -12.74 -19.99 -22.67
CA ASP A 155 -11.38 -20.23 -23.18
C ASP A 155 -10.31 -19.63 -22.26
N GLY A 156 -10.63 -18.52 -21.59
CA GLY A 156 -9.77 -17.92 -20.59
C GLY A 156 -10.53 -17.02 -19.61
N ILE A 157 -10.02 -16.96 -18.39
CA ILE A 157 -10.42 -16.02 -17.35
C ILE A 157 -9.27 -15.03 -17.15
N GLY A 158 -9.59 -13.74 -17.13
CA GLY A 158 -8.62 -12.69 -16.82
C GLY A 158 -8.11 -12.78 -15.39
N THR A 159 -6.99 -12.11 -15.11
CA THR A 159 -6.38 -12.11 -13.77
C THR A 159 -7.13 -11.22 -12.77
N SER A 160 -7.94 -10.29 -13.26
CA SER A 160 -8.69 -9.33 -12.43
C SER A 160 -10.03 -9.93 -12.02
N LEU A 161 -10.05 -10.51 -10.82
CA LEU A 161 -11.24 -11.00 -10.13
C LEU A 161 -11.58 -9.99 -9.04
N VAL A 162 -12.78 -9.41 -9.08
CA VAL A 162 -13.11 -8.25 -8.23
C VAL A 162 -14.42 -8.48 -7.50
N PHE A 163 -14.43 -8.23 -6.20
CA PHE A 163 -15.64 -8.02 -5.41
C PHE A 163 -15.99 -6.53 -5.36
N SER A 164 -17.27 -6.20 -5.32
CA SER A 164 -17.69 -4.85 -4.94
C SER A 164 -17.31 -4.55 -3.48
N PRO A 165 -17.17 -3.26 -3.10
CA PRO A 165 -16.88 -2.87 -1.72
C PRO A 165 -17.85 -3.45 -0.67
N ASP A 166 -19.13 -3.62 -1.01
CA ASP A 166 -20.15 -4.23 -0.15
C ASP A 166 -20.14 -5.77 -0.14
N SER A 167 -19.18 -6.40 -0.83
CA SER A 167 -18.98 -7.86 -0.93
C SER A 167 -20.08 -8.66 -1.64
N LYS A 168 -21.12 -8.00 -2.16
CA LYS A 168 -22.28 -8.67 -2.74
C LYS A 168 -22.08 -9.01 -4.21
N ARG A 169 -21.40 -8.14 -4.95
CA ARG A 169 -21.24 -8.24 -6.39
C ARG A 169 -19.85 -8.73 -6.76
N THR A 170 -19.76 -9.34 -7.93
CA THR A 170 -18.50 -9.83 -8.49
C THR A 170 -18.38 -9.43 -9.94
N ALA A 171 -17.16 -9.17 -10.41
CA ALA A 171 -16.91 -8.97 -11.81
C ALA A 171 -15.53 -9.48 -12.24
N TYR A 172 -15.44 -9.96 -13.47
CA TYR A 172 -14.21 -10.52 -14.04
C TYR A 172 -14.19 -10.46 -15.56
N GLY A 173 -12.98 -10.39 -16.13
CA GLY A 173 -12.78 -10.44 -17.57
C GLY A 173 -12.76 -11.87 -18.10
N VAL A 174 -13.34 -12.07 -19.28
CA VAL A 174 -13.44 -13.35 -19.96
C VAL A 174 -12.91 -13.22 -21.38
N LYS A 175 -12.20 -14.26 -21.82
CA LYS A 175 -11.94 -14.53 -23.25
C LYS A 175 -12.79 -15.71 -23.69
N SER A 176 -13.55 -15.52 -24.76
CA SER A 176 -14.30 -16.58 -25.44
C SER A 176 -14.16 -16.42 -26.95
N GLU A 177 -13.65 -17.44 -27.61
CA GLU A 177 -13.29 -17.43 -29.03
C GLU A 177 -12.35 -16.25 -29.33
N ASN A 178 -12.77 -15.36 -30.24
CA ASN A 178 -12.03 -14.16 -30.63
C ASN A 178 -12.47 -12.90 -29.87
N ASN A 179 -13.34 -13.03 -28.87
CA ASN A 179 -13.95 -11.91 -28.17
C ASN A 179 -13.58 -11.88 -26.69
N TYR A 180 -13.62 -10.66 -26.15
CA TYR A 180 -13.45 -10.37 -24.74
C TYR A 180 -14.69 -9.67 -24.19
N PHE A 181 -15.08 -9.98 -22.96
CA PHE A 181 -16.18 -9.30 -22.27
C PHE A 181 -15.99 -9.37 -20.76
N ILE A 182 -16.73 -8.53 -20.04
CA ILE A 182 -16.82 -8.59 -18.58
C ILE A 182 -18.06 -9.39 -18.20
N VAL A 183 -17.92 -10.29 -17.23
CA VAL A 183 -19.06 -10.89 -16.54
C VAL A 183 -19.25 -10.12 -15.24
N VAL A 184 -20.47 -9.68 -14.98
CA VAL A 184 -20.87 -9.00 -13.73
C VAL A 184 -21.99 -9.82 -13.11
N ASP A 185 -21.81 -10.27 -11.88
CA ASP A 185 -22.81 -11.04 -11.13
C ASP A 185 -23.32 -12.30 -11.86
N GLY A 186 -22.44 -12.89 -12.70
CA GLY A 186 -22.75 -14.07 -13.52
C GLY A 186 -23.36 -13.75 -14.89
N GLU A 187 -23.69 -12.49 -15.16
CA GLU A 187 -24.25 -12.03 -16.43
C GLU A 187 -23.14 -11.59 -17.40
N GLU A 188 -23.18 -12.12 -18.63
CA GLU A 188 -22.21 -11.78 -19.68
C GLU A 188 -22.53 -10.41 -20.30
N GLY A 189 -21.56 -9.51 -20.28
CA GLY A 189 -21.64 -8.22 -20.95
C GLY A 189 -21.44 -8.30 -22.47
N LYS A 190 -21.42 -7.12 -23.10
CA LYS A 190 -21.16 -6.99 -24.54
C LYS A 190 -19.73 -7.46 -24.90
N LYS A 191 -19.60 -8.04 -26.10
CA LYS A 191 -18.36 -8.56 -26.66
C LYS A 191 -17.54 -7.48 -27.36
N TYR A 192 -16.23 -7.54 -27.19
CA TYR A 192 -15.24 -6.59 -27.67
C TYR A 192 -14.00 -7.28 -28.23
N ASP A 193 -13.21 -6.55 -29.03
CA ASP A 193 -11.93 -7.06 -29.57
C ASP A 193 -10.87 -7.19 -28.48
N SER A 194 -10.92 -6.30 -27.48
CA SER A 194 -10.18 -6.44 -26.22
C SER A 194 -10.81 -5.63 -25.09
N ILE A 195 -10.43 -5.96 -23.87
CA ILE A 195 -10.81 -5.25 -22.65
C ILE A 195 -9.57 -4.90 -21.84
N GLY A 196 -9.67 -3.87 -21.01
CA GLY A 196 -8.62 -3.52 -20.07
C GLY A 196 -8.42 -4.57 -18.98
N SER A 197 -7.18 -4.63 -18.47
CA SER A 197 -6.86 -5.39 -17.26
C SER A 197 -7.43 -4.73 -16.00
N THR A 198 -7.75 -3.44 -16.04
CA THR A 198 -8.35 -2.71 -14.91
C THR A 198 -9.88 -2.69 -15.04
N LEU A 199 -10.54 -3.17 -13.99
CA LEU A 199 -11.97 -3.18 -13.78
C LEU A 199 -12.22 -2.72 -12.35
N VAL A 200 -13.12 -1.75 -12.16
CA VAL A 200 -13.34 -1.14 -10.84
C VAL A 200 -14.83 -1.01 -10.54
N PHE A 201 -15.21 -1.29 -9.29
CA PHE A 201 -16.50 -0.89 -8.75
C PHE A 201 -16.41 0.53 -8.17
N SER A 202 -17.52 1.27 -8.20
CA SER A 202 -17.66 2.49 -7.40
C SER A 202 -17.63 2.18 -5.91
N PRO A 203 -17.22 3.13 -5.05
CA PRO A 203 -17.25 2.95 -3.59
C PRO A 203 -18.60 2.51 -3.02
N ASP A 204 -19.71 2.98 -3.59
CA ASP A 204 -21.08 2.59 -3.22
C ASP A 204 -21.53 1.25 -3.80
N SER A 205 -20.64 0.53 -4.51
CA SER A 205 -20.86 -0.80 -5.11
C SER A 205 -21.87 -0.86 -6.27
N LYS A 206 -22.43 0.28 -6.70
CA LYS A 206 -23.49 0.28 -7.73
C LYS A 206 -22.98 0.31 -9.14
N HIS A 207 -21.86 0.97 -9.38
CA HIS A 207 -21.32 1.18 -10.72
C HIS A 207 -20.11 0.30 -10.97
N VAL A 208 -19.95 -0.17 -12.20
CA VAL A 208 -18.76 -0.88 -12.67
C VAL A 208 -18.18 -0.16 -13.88
N ALA A 209 -16.86 0.04 -13.88
CA ALA A 209 -16.16 0.71 -14.96
C ALA A 209 -14.93 -0.07 -15.42
N TYR A 210 -14.73 -0.11 -16.73
CA TYR A 210 -13.57 -0.68 -17.42
C TYR A 210 -13.43 -0.02 -18.78
N TRP A 211 -12.27 -0.11 -19.41
CA TRP A 211 -12.15 0.26 -20.82
C TRP A 211 -12.27 -0.96 -21.72
N ALA A 212 -12.85 -0.75 -22.89
CA ALA A 212 -12.97 -1.75 -23.95
C ALA A 212 -12.42 -1.20 -25.28
N GLN A 213 -12.19 -2.08 -26.23
CA GLN A 213 -11.73 -1.74 -27.57
C GLN A 213 -12.63 -2.39 -28.63
N SER A 214 -13.04 -1.59 -29.61
CA SER A 214 -13.68 -2.05 -30.85
C SER A 214 -12.99 -1.39 -32.03
N GLY A 215 -12.48 -2.20 -32.96
CA GLY A 215 -11.59 -1.75 -34.02
C GLY A 215 -10.32 -1.10 -33.46
N ASN A 216 -10.01 0.11 -33.92
CA ASN A 216 -8.83 0.87 -33.52
C ASN A 216 -9.10 1.90 -32.40
N LYS A 217 -10.30 1.90 -31.80
CA LYS A 217 -10.67 2.87 -30.75
C LYS A 217 -10.94 2.19 -29.43
N ARG A 218 -10.54 2.87 -28.36
CA ARG A 218 -10.86 2.52 -26.97
C ARG A 218 -11.88 3.49 -26.41
N PHE A 219 -12.73 3.00 -25.53
CA PHE A 219 -13.74 3.79 -24.83
C PHE A 219 -13.93 3.23 -23.42
N LEU A 220 -14.35 4.10 -22.50
CA LEU A 220 -14.75 3.67 -21.16
C LEU A 220 -16.16 3.08 -21.25
N VAL A 221 -16.38 1.95 -20.61
CA VAL A 221 -17.70 1.38 -20.38
C VAL A 221 -18.05 1.57 -18.90
N VAL A 222 -19.21 2.16 -18.63
CA VAL A 222 -19.76 2.30 -17.28
C VAL A 222 -21.15 1.67 -17.28
N ASP A 223 -21.36 0.64 -16.48
CA ASP A 223 -22.63 -0.11 -16.40
C ASP A 223 -23.16 -0.56 -17.77
N GLY A 224 -22.25 -1.09 -18.61
CA GLY A 224 -22.57 -1.54 -19.96
C GLY A 224 -22.78 -0.42 -20.99
N LYS A 225 -22.71 0.86 -20.60
CA LYS A 225 -22.83 2.00 -21.51
C LYS A 225 -21.48 2.46 -22.01
N GLU A 226 -21.34 2.55 -23.32
CA GLU A 226 -20.11 2.93 -24.01
C GLU A 226 -19.95 4.46 -24.05
N GLY A 227 -18.78 4.94 -23.67
CA GLY A 227 -18.41 6.35 -23.73
C GLY A 227 -17.86 6.79 -25.08
N LYS A 228 -17.19 7.94 -25.10
CA LYS A 228 -16.51 8.49 -26.29
C LYS A 228 -15.32 7.62 -26.71
N ASN A 229 -15.02 7.64 -28.00
CA ASN A 229 -13.88 6.96 -28.61
C ASN A 229 -12.58 7.77 -28.47
N TYR A 230 -11.51 7.06 -28.13
CA TYR A 230 -10.15 7.58 -27.97
C TYR A 230 -9.14 6.66 -28.65
N ASP A 231 -7.94 7.16 -28.92
CA ASP A 231 -6.85 6.36 -29.50
C ASP A 231 -6.28 5.38 -28.46
N ALA A 232 -6.22 5.82 -27.20
CA ALA A 232 -5.96 4.94 -26.07
C ALA A 232 -6.64 5.45 -24.79
N ILE A 233 -6.82 4.53 -23.85
CA ILE A 233 -7.18 4.80 -22.45
C ILE A 233 -6.12 4.13 -21.58
N GLY A 234 -5.63 4.87 -20.58
CA GLY A 234 -4.65 4.38 -19.61
C GLY A 234 -5.26 3.38 -18.61
N ALA A 235 -4.42 2.79 -17.77
CA ALA A 235 -4.88 1.85 -16.74
C ALA A 235 -5.62 2.51 -15.57
N VAL A 236 -5.54 3.84 -15.43
CA VAL A 236 -6.13 4.61 -14.33
C VAL A 236 -7.59 4.94 -14.63
N ILE A 237 -8.48 4.35 -13.84
CA ILE A 237 -9.91 4.66 -13.77
C ILE A 237 -10.24 4.83 -12.29
N VAL A 238 -10.77 5.98 -11.90
CA VAL A 238 -11.02 6.30 -10.49
C VAL A 238 -12.42 6.91 -10.31
N PHE A 239 -13.18 6.36 -9.38
CA PHE A 239 -14.42 6.97 -8.89
C PHE A 239 -14.10 7.95 -7.75
N SER A 240 -14.87 9.02 -7.64
CA SER A 240 -14.85 9.86 -6.43
C SER A 240 -15.34 9.07 -5.21
N PRO A 241 -14.92 9.44 -3.98
CA PRO A 241 -15.38 8.80 -2.74
C PRO A 241 -16.90 8.71 -2.60
N ASP A 242 -17.64 9.73 -3.05
CA ASP A 242 -19.11 9.75 -3.05
C ASP A 242 -19.75 8.94 -4.20
N SER A 243 -18.95 8.28 -5.04
CA SER A 243 -19.35 7.46 -6.19
C SER A 243 -20.04 8.20 -7.34
N LYS A 244 -20.15 9.53 -7.28
CA LYS A 244 -20.91 10.30 -8.28
C LYS A 244 -20.08 10.75 -9.48
N ARG A 245 -18.76 10.71 -9.35
CA ARG A 245 -17.84 11.18 -10.38
C ARG A 245 -16.88 10.09 -10.78
N ILE A 246 -16.42 10.14 -12.02
CA ILE A 246 -15.42 9.23 -12.56
C ILE A 246 -14.38 10.00 -13.36
N ALA A 247 -13.11 9.65 -13.16
CA ALA A 247 -12.00 10.19 -13.91
C ALA A 247 -11.13 9.08 -14.52
N PHE A 248 -10.62 9.32 -15.73
CA PHE A 248 -9.68 8.41 -16.39
C PHE A 248 -8.77 9.18 -17.36
N ILE A 249 -7.61 8.59 -17.66
CA ILE A 249 -6.63 9.18 -18.59
C ILE A 249 -6.93 8.65 -19.99
N ALA A 250 -7.17 9.56 -20.93
CA ALA A 250 -7.37 9.26 -22.33
C ALA A 250 -6.24 9.85 -23.20
N GLN A 251 -6.15 9.37 -24.44
CA GLN A 251 -5.18 9.83 -25.43
C GLN A 251 -5.85 10.09 -26.78
N LYS A 252 -5.45 11.19 -27.43
CA LYS A 252 -5.71 11.48 -28.85
C LYS A 252 -4.41 11.97 -29.50
N GLY A 253 -3.99 11.34 -30.58
CA GLY A 253 -2.68 11.56 -31.18
C GLY A 253 -1.55 11.30 -30.17
N SER A 254 -0.61 12.24 -30.06
CA SER A 254 0.50 12.19 -29.10
C SER A 254 0.17 12.73 -27.72
N LYS A 255 -1.03 13.31 -27.52
CA LYS A 255 -1.38 14.03 -26.29
C LYS A 255 -2.30 13.22 -25.39
N ARG A 256 -2.07 13.33 -24.09
CA ARG A 256 -2.91 12.75 -23.03
C ARG A 256 -3.72 13.82 -22.32
N PHE A 257 -4.89 13.47 -21.83
CA PHE A 257 -5.75 14.38 -21.07
C PHE A 257 -6.57 13.59 -20.05
N LEU A 258 -6.95 14.26 -18.97
CA LEU A 258 -7.86 13.70 -18.00
C LEU A 258 -9.30 13.92 -18.49
N VAL A 259 -10.09 12.86 -18.51
CA VAL A 259 -11.53 12.93 -18.70
C VAL A 259 -12.18 12.84 -17.33
N VAL A 260 -13.05 13.79 -17.00
CA VAL A 260 -13.83 13.78 -15.76
C VAL A 260 -15.30 13.89 -16.13
N ASP A 261 -16.11 12.92 -15.72
CA ASP A 261 -17.56 12.92 -15.97
C ASP A 261 -17.91 13.07 -17.48
N GLY A 262 -17.09 12.47 -18.35
CA GLY A 262 -17.23 12.53 -19.81
C GLY A 262 -16.75 13.82 -20.48
N GLN A 263 -16.26 14.78 -19.69
CA GLN A 263 -15.68 16.05 -20.15
C GLN A 263 -14.17 15.92 -20.30
N GLU A 264 -13.64 16.33 -21.45
CA GLU A 264 -12.21 16.28 -21.76
C GLU A 264 -11.51 17.52 -21.17
N GLY A 265 -10.45 17.31 -20.38
CA GLY A 265 -9.61 18.38 -19.87
C GLY A 265 -8.58 18.88 -20.89
N LYS A 266 -7.60 19.64 -20.39
CA LYS A 266 -6.47 20.13 -21.20
C LYS A 266 -5.55 18.98 -21.65
N TYR A 267 -4.93 19.17 -22.80
CA TYR A 267 -4.04 18.21 -23.47
C TYR A 267 -2.58 18.43 -23.05
N TYR A 268 -1.94 17.35 -22.62
CA TYR A 268 -0.59 17.30 -22.07
C TYR A 268 0.29 16.32 -22.87
N ASP A 269 1.61 16.48 -22.80
CA ASP A 269 2.56 15.51 -23.36
C ASP A 269 2.51 14.19 -22.58
N ALA A 270 2.36 14.28 -21.25
CA ALA A 270 2.13 13.13 -20.41
C ALA A 270 1.26 13.48 -19.19
N ILE A 271 0.61 12.46 -18.64
CA ILE A 271 -0.04 12.50 -17.33
C ILE A 271 0.48 11.31 -16.54
N GLY A 272 0.85 11.54 -15.28
CA GLY A 272 1.31 10.51 -14.36
C GLY A 272 0.22 9.48 -14.04
N ASN A 273 0.61 8.32 -13.53
CA ASN A 273 -0.32 7.23 -13.21
C ASN A 273 -1.08 7.42 -11.88
N THR A 274 -1.01 8.61 -11.27
CA THR A 274 -1.71 8.95 -10.03
C THR A 274 -2.70 10.07 -10.30
N VAL A 275 -3.99 9.78 -10.14
CA VAL A 275 -5.10 10.75 -10.15
C VAL A 275 -5.91 10.50 -8.89
N ILE A 276 -6.12 11.54 -8.08
CA ILE A 276 -6.86 11.41 -6.81
C ILE A 276 -7.97 12.44 -6.71
N PHE A 277 -9.12 12.00 -6.20
CA PHE A 277 -10.13 12.90 -5.68
C PHE A 277 -9.84 13.23 -4.21
N SER A 278 -10.24 14.42 -3.76
CA SER A 278 -10.29 14.72 -2.33
C SER A 278 -11.34 13.85 -1.61
N PRO A 279 -11.20 13.60 -0.29
CA PRO A 279 -12.19 12.85 0.49
C PRO A 279 -13.64 13.35 0.35
N ASP A 280 -13.84 14.66 0.21
CA ASP A 280 -15.15 15.28 -0.01
C ASP A 280 -15.65 15.22 -1.48
N SER A 281 -14.90 14.55 -2.37
CA SER A 281 -15.21 14.34 -3.80
C SER A 281 -15.22 15.60 -4.68
N LYS A 282 -14.91 16.78 -4.14
CA LYS A 282 -15.02 18.05 -4.86
C LYS A 282 -13.77 18.37 -5.68
N ARG A 283 -12.61 17.99 -5.17
CA ARG A 283 -11.31 18.36 -5.74
C ARG A 283 -10.63 17.19 -6.42
N ILE A 284 -9.76 17.49 -7.37
CA ILE A 284 -8.98 16.48 -8.09
C ILE A 284 -7.54 16.94 -8.29
N MET A 285 -6.59 16.03 -8.13
CA MET A 285 -5.16 16.31 -8.29
C MET A 285 -4.46 15.21 -9.09
N PHE A 286 -3.59 15.62 -10.01
CA PHE A 286 -2.73 14.73 -10.79
C PHE A 286 -1.43 15.43 -11.21
N ALA A 287 -0.43 14.66 -11.62
CA ALA A 287 0.80 15.20 -12.20
C ALA A 287 0.73 15.19 -13.74
N ALA A 288 1.19 16.25 -14.38
CA ALA A 288 1.22 16.39 -15.83
C ALA A 288 2.60 16.85 -16.33
N GLU A 289 2.84 16.65 -17.62
CA GLU A 289 4.01 17.15 -18.34
C GLU A 289 3.56 17.90 -19.60
N SER A 290 4.12 19.09 -19.82
CA SER A 290 3.97 19.87 -21.04
C SER A 290 5.27 20.58 -21.37
N GLU A 291 5.69 20.53 -22.63
CA GLU A 291 6.92 21.18 -23.11
C GLU A 291 8.16 20.75 -22.32
N LYS A 292 8.24 19.45 -21.97
CA LYS A 292 9.29 18.84 -21.12
C LYS A 292 9.35 19.38 -19.68
N LYS A 293 8.32 20.08 -19.22
CA LYS A 293 8.21 20.58 -17.84
C LYS A 293 7.09 19.85 -17.12
N ARG A 294 7.31 19.54 -15.84
CA ARG A 294 6.35 18.81 -15.00
C ARG A 294 5.71 19.73 -13.98
N PHE A 295 4.44 19.49 -13.66
CA PHE A 295 3.69 20.28 -12.67
C PHE A 295 2.53 19.46 -12.12
N ALA A 296 2.08 19.81 -10.92
CA ALA A 296 0.81 19.31 -10.39
C ALA A 296 -0.33 20.12 -11.01
N VAL A 297 -1.42 19.43 -11.38
CA VAL A 297 -2.69 20.05 -11.77
C VAL A 297 -3.68 19.82 -10.63
N ILE A 298 -4.21 20.91 -10.10
CA ILE A 298 -5.15 20.91 -8.98
C ILE A 298 -6.41 21.61 -9.44
N ASP A 299 -7.53 20.89 -9.49
CA ASP A 299 -8.82 21.44 -9.89
C ASP A 299 -8.79 22.13 -11.27
N GLY A 300 -8.04 21.53 -12.20
CA GLY A 300 -7.83 22.04 -13.56
C GLY A 300 -6.82 23.19 -13.69
N LYS A 301 -6.25 23.66 -12.58
CA LYS A 301 -5.23 24.72 -12.57
C LYS A 301 -3.83 24.12 -12.51
N GLU A 302 -2.96 24.61 -13.38
CA GLU A 302 -1.56 24.19 -13.46
C GLU A 302 -0.74 24.90 -12.39
N GLY A 303 0.00 24.12 -11.60
CA GLY A 303 0.96 24.65 -10.64
C GLY A 303 2.25 25.09 -11.30
N GLU A 304 3.25 25.39 -10.48
CA GLU A 304 4.56 25.82 -10.96
C GLU A 304 5.35 24.68 -11.62
N TYR A 305 6.19 25.05 -12.58
CA TYR A 305 7.07 24.13 -13.28
C TYR A 305 8.18 23.59 -12.39
N ARG A 306 8.40 22.29 -12.48
CA ARG A 306 9.40 21.52 -11.73
C ARG A 306 10.13 20.55 -12.67
N ASP A 307 11.32 20.14 -12.27
CA ASP A 307 12.07 19.09 -12.97
C ASP A 307 11.40 17.71 -12.77
N GLY A 308 10.72 17.54 -11.64
CA GLY A 308 9.96 16.33 -11.31
C GLY A 308 8.78 16.61 -10.39
N ILE A 309 7.73 15.81 -10.56
CA ILE A 309 6.62 15.68 -9.61
C ILE A 309 6.56 14.21 -9.22
N GLY A 310 6.64 13.92 -7.92
CA GLY A 310 6.60 12.56 -7.41
C GLY A 310 5.22 11.94 -7.55
N SER A 311 5.15 10.62 -7.43
CA SER A 311 3.87 9.87 -7.47
C SER A 311 3.00 10.05 -6.22
N THR A 312 3.55 10.67 -5.16
CA THR A 312 2.83 10.91 -3.89
C THR A 312 2.08 12.23 -3.99
N LEU A 313 0.76 12.11 -4.14
CA LEU A 313 -0.22 13.18 -4.12
C LEU A 313 -1.18 12.87 -2.97
N VAL A 314 -1.48 13.82 -2.09
CA VAL A 314 -2.36 13.58 -0.94
C VAL A 314 -3.21 14.80 -0.59
N PHE A 315 -4.48 14.54 -0.25
CA PHE A 315 -5.35 15.50 0.42
C PHE A 315 -5.45 15.16 1.90
N SER A 316 -5.61 16.16 2.76
CA SER A 316 -5.93 15.91 4.17
C SER A 316 -7.32 15.28 4.32
N PRO A 317 -7.60 14.56 5.42
CA PRO A 317 -8.91 13.95 5.67
C PRO A 317 -10.10 14.91 5.51
N ASN A 318 -9.95 16.16 5.97
CA ASN A 318 -10.98 17.20 5.83
C ASN A 318 -11.03 17.86 4.44
N SER A 319 -10.24 17.40 3.47
CA SER A 319 -10.14 17.89 2.07
C SER A 319 -9.64 19.33 1.88
N LYS A 320 -9.31 20.05 2.97
CA LYS A 320 -8.91 21.46 2.90
C LYS A 320 -7.44 21.64 2.56
N ARG A 321 -6.59 20.69 2.96
CA ARG A 321 -5.15 20.74 2.72
C ARG A 321 -4.73 19.71 1.68
N LEU A 322 -3.60 19.96 1.05
CA LEU A 322 -2.97 19.04 0.11
C LEU A 322 -1.45 19.09 0.21
N ALA A 323 -0.81 18.01 -0.18
CA ALA A 323 0.62 17.96 -0.32
C ALA A 323 1.06 17.06 -1.48
N TYR A 324 2.22 17.36 -2.05
CA TYR A 324 2.89 16.52 -3.05
C TYR A 324 4.40 16.70 -3.01
N VAL A 325 5.12 15.71 -3.55
CA VAL A 325 6.57 15.79 -3.72
C VAL A 325 6.91 16.46 -5.04
N ALA A 326 7.83 17.43 -5.00
CA ALA A 326 8.41 18.07 -6.17
C ALA A 326 9.94 17.93 -6.16
N GLN A 327 10.55 18.14 -7.32
CA GLN A 327 11.99 18.06 -7.52
C GLN A 327 12.50 19.29 -8.29
N THR A 328 13.62 19.83 -7.83
CA THR A 328 14.41 20.86 -8.53
C THR A 328 15.87 20.46 -8.48
N GLY A 329 16.51 20.28 -9.63
CA GLY A 329 17.84 19.70 -9.75
C GLY A 329 17.87 18.27 -9.18
N LYS A 330 18.78 18.06 -8.23
CA LYS A 330 18.94 16.76 -7.53
C LYS A 330 18.16 16.69 -6.22
N GLU A 331 17.50 17.77 -5.82
CA GLU A 331 16.88 17.90 -4.52
C GLU A 331 15.36 17.74 -4.62
N TYR A 332 14.77 17.17 -3.58
CA TYR A 332 13.34 16.95 -3.43
C TYR A 332 12.79 17.77 -2.27
N PHE A 333 11.55 18.23 -2.39
CA PHE A 333 10.85 18.96 -1.34
C PHE A 333 9.35 18.66 -1.39
N VAL A 334 8.66 18.88 -0.28
CA VAL A 334 7.21 18.78 -0.21
C VAL A 334 6.63 20.16 -0.50
N VAL A 335 5.66 20.23 -1.42
CA VAL A 335 4.78 21.38 -1.56
C VAL A 335 3.53 21.11 -0.75
N SER A 336 3.27 21.90 0.30
CA SER A 336 2.06 21.84 1.11
C SER A 336 1.24 23.10 0.87
N ASP A 337 0.00 22.95 0.44
CA ASP A 337 -0.92 24.08 0.24
C ASP A 337 -0.33 25.22 -0.63
N GLY A 338 0.44 24.85 -1.65
CA GLY A 338 1.12 25.78 -2.55
C GLY A 338 2.43 26.39 -2.01
N LYS A 339 2.85 26.03 -0.81
CA LYS A 339 4.11 26.49 -0.20
C LYS A 339 5.18 25.41 -0.26
N GLU A 340 6.37 25.79 -0.72
CA GLU A 340 7.53 24.90 -0.74
C GLU A 340 8.12 24.72 0.67
N GLY A 341 8.39 23.47 1.03
CA GLY A 341 9.17 23.12 2.21
C GLY A 341 10.68 23.15 1.96
N LYS A 342 11.44 22.72 2.98
CA LYS A 342 12.89 22.52 2.87
C LYS A 342 13.22 21.41 1.85
N LYS A 343 14.39 21.54 1.24
CA LYS A 343 14.94 20.61 0.27
C LYS A 343 15.79 19.52 0.94
N PHE A 344 15.73 18.32 0.37
CA PHE A 344 16.36 17.10 0.87
C PHE A 344 16.92 16.27 -0.29
N ASP A 345 17.84 15.34 0.01
CA ASP A 345 18.42 14.42 -0.98
C ASP A 345 17.37 13.43 -1.52
N ALA A 346 16.42 13.04 -0.66
CA ALA A 346 15.26 12.24 -1.05
C ALA A 346 14.09 12.43 -0.09
N ILE A 347 12.87 12.19 -0.59
CA ILE A 347 11.65 12.03 0.21
C ILE A 347 11.12 10.62 -0.01
N GLY A 348 10.78 9.91 1.07
CA GLY A 348 10.27 8.55 1.01
C GLY A 348 9.00 8.47 0.17
N ASN A 349 8.96 7.57 -0.81
CA ASN A 349 7.80 7.44 -1.70
C ASN A 349 6.57 6.92 -0.93
N GLY A 350 5.48 7.68 -0.96
CA GLY A 350 4.26 7.40 -0.20
C GLY A 350 4.39 7.64 1.29
N SER A 351 5.38 8.43 1.74
CA SER A 351 5.60 8.72 3.17
C SER A 351 4.81 9.92 3.68
N ILE A 352 4.26 10.78 2.81
CA ILE A 352 3.47 11.94 3.25
C ILE A 352 2.13 11.47 3.81
N ILE A 353 1.90 11.76 5.08
CA ILE A 353 0.64 11.47 5.78
C ILE A 353 0.12 12.73 6.48
N PHE A 354 -1.20 12.87 6.52
CA PHE A 354 -1.88 13.82 7.40
C PHE A 354 -2.42 13.08 8.62
N SER A 355 -2.47 13.76 9.76
CA SER A 355 -3.18 13.26 10.94
C SER A 355 -4.70 13.18 10.70
N PRO A 356 -5.42 12.34 11.44
CA PRO A 356 -6.89 12.23 11.35
C PRO A 356 -7.63 13.57 11.43
N ASP A 357 -7.20 14.47 12.32
CA ASP A 357 -7.78 15.81 12.48
C ASP A 357 -7.38 16.80 11.38
N SER A 358 -6.51 16.39 10.45
CA SER A 358 -5.94 17.19 9.34
C SER A 358 -5.02 18.34 9.74
N ASN A 359 -4.69 18.49 11.02
CA ASN A 359 -3.87 19.60 11.51
C ASN A 359 -2.37 19.33 11.36
N HIS A 360 -1.96 18.07 11.47
CA HIS A 360 -0.56 17.66 11.39
C HIS A 360 -0.24 16.97 10.06
N MET A 361 0.99 17.14 9.59
CA MET A 361 1.54 16.43 8.44
C MET A 361 2.93 15.90 8.79
N ALA A 362 3.21 14.67 8.36
CA ALA A 362 4.53 14.06 8.53
C ALA A 362 5.00 13.37 7.25
N TYR A 363 6.31 13.32 7.04
CA TYR A 363 6.93 12.59 5.93
C TYR A 363 8.38 12.19 6.25
N GLY A 364 8.84 11.09 5.64
CA GLY A 364 10.21 10.61 5.81
C GLY A 364 11.15 11.22 4.76
N VAL A 365 12.33 11.63 5.18
CA VAL A 365 13.36 12.25 4.33
C VAL A 365 14.72 11.60 4.49
N GLN A 366 15.58 11.82 3.51
CA GLN A 366 17.01 11.53 3.58
C GLN A 366 17.80 12.83 3.35
N SER A 367 18.79 13.08 4.19
CA SER A 367 19.76 14.18 4.05
C SER A 367 21.11 13.73 4.59
N GLU A 368 22.20 13.99 3.86
CA GLU A 368 23.58 13.71 4.30
C GLU A 368 23.79 12.26 4.79
N ASN A 369 23.21 11.29 4.07
CA ASN A 369 23.22 9.85 4.40
C ASN A 369 22.48 9.44 5.69
N LYS A 370 21.74 10.36 6.32
CA LYS A 370 20.85 10.05 7.44
C LYS A 370 19.39 10.17 7.03
N ARG A 371 18.53 9.42 7.72
CA ARG A 371 17.08 9.43 7.50
C ARG A 371 16.36 9.90 8.75
N PHE A 372 15.31 10.69 8.57
CA PHE A 372 14.50 11.23 9.65
C PHE A 372 13.10 11.57 9.17
N VAL A 373 12.24 11.91 10.12
CA VAL A 373 10.88 12.38 9.86
C VAL A 373 10.86 13.91 9.94
N VAL A 374 10.11 14.55 9.04
CA VAL A 374 9.71 15.94 9.19
C VAL A 374 8.25 15.95 9.60
N LYS A 375 7.95 16.52 10.77
CA LYS A 375 6.58 16.70 11.28
C LYS A 375 6.29 18.19 11.39
N ASP A 376 5.26 18.65 10.68
CA ASP A 376 4.84 20.06 10.64
C ASP A 376 5.98 21.05 10.30
N GLY A 377 6.88 20.62 9.41
CA GLY A 377 8.05 21.39 9.00
C GLY A 377 9.22 21.36 9.98
N LYS A 378 9.08 20.73 11.15
CA LYS A 378 10.17 20.49 12.10
C LYS A 378 10.85 19.16 11.80
N GLU A 379 12.17 19.18 11.70
CA GLU A 379 13.00 17.98 11.56
C GLU A 379 13.06 17.25 12.90
N GLU A 380 12.63 15.99 12.90
CA GLU A 380 12.81 15.09 14.03
C GLU A 380 14.21 14.49 14.01
N LYS A 381 14.48 13.61 14.96
CA LYS A 381 15.80 13.03 15.15
C LYS A 381 16.26 12.20 13.93
N GLN A 382 17.55 12.24 13.65
CA GLN A 382 18.25 11.44 12.64
C GLN A 382 18.56 10.00 13.09
N PHE A 383 18.41 9.08 12.14
CA PHE A 383 18.63 7.64 12.29
C PHE A 383 19.39 7.08 11.07
N ASP A 384 19.85 5.83 11.16
CA ASP A 384 20.48 5.13 10.04
C ASP A 384 19.44 4.81 8.95
N ASP A 385 18.22 4.44 9.37
CA ASP A 385 17.09 4.27 8.46
C ASP A 385 15.75 4.60 9.13
N ILE A 386 14.75 4.91 8.30
CA ILE A 386 13.35 5.03 8.68
C ILE A 386 12.56 4.01 7.85
N GLY A 387 11.75 3.18 8.53
CA GLY A 387 10.96 2.15 7.90
C GLY A 387 10.02 2.72 6.84
N ASN A 388 10.12 2.20 5.62
CA ASN A 388 9.29 2.64 4.50
C ASN A 388 7.79 2.44 4.82
N ARG A 389 6.96 3.46 4.61
CA ARG A 389 5.51 3.48 4.90
C ARG A 389 5.14 3.08 6.34
N SER A 390 6.05 3.30 7.30
CA SER A 390 5.81 2.97 8.71
C SER A 390 5.12 4.08 9.51
N LEU A 391 5.12 5.31 8.99
CA LEU A 391 4.54 6.47 9.67
C LEU A 391 3.02 6.30 9.84
N VAL A 392 2.53 6.48 11.07
CA VAL A 392 1.10 6.44 11.40
C VAL A 392 0.80 7.38 12.57
N PHE A 393 -0.23 8.21 12.42
CA PHE A 393 -0.74 9.03 13.52
C PHE A 393 -1.72 8.23 14.40
N SER A 394 -1.73 8.50 15.70
CA SER A 394 -2.76 8.02 16.61
C SER A 394 -4.15 8.55 16.19
N PRO A 395 -5.24 7.85 16.53
CA PRO A 395 -6.60 8.29 16.21
C PRO A 395 -6.95 9.71 16.67
N ASP A 396 -6.44 10.14 17.82
CA ASP A 396 -6.60 11.51 18.35
C ASP A 396 -5.60 12.52 17.77
N SER A 397 -4.76 12.13 16.81
CA SER A 397 -3.75 12.96 16.15
C SER A 397 -2.59 13.44 17.05
N LYS A 398 -2.53 12.98 18.31
CA LYS A 398 -1.55 13.45 19.29
C LYS A 398 -0.16 12.85 19.08
N TYR A 399 -0.10 11.55 18.77
CA TYR A 399 1.15 10.81 18.63
C TYR A 399 1.39 10.45 17.16
N LEU A 400 2.66 10.54 16.76
CA LEU A 400 3.15 9.94 15.52
C LEU A 400 3.99 8.73 15.91
N ALA A 401 3.75 7.59 15.27
CA ALA A 401 4.57 6.41 15.42
C ALA A 401 5.22 6.02 14.09
N TYR A 402 6.45 5.54 14.13
CA TYR A 402 7.17 5.06 12.95
C TYR A 402 8.30 4.10 13.35
N VAL A 403 8.78 3.30 12.39
CA VAL A 403 9.95 2.43 12.61
C VAL A 403 11.22 3.20 12.28
N ALA A 404 12.22 3.09 13.15
CA ALA A 404 13.56 3.60 12.93
C ALA A 404 14.60 2.49 13.11
N GLN A 405 15.80 2.72 12.58
CA GLN A 405 16.94 1.83 12.70
C GLN A 405 18.17 2.57 13.22
N SER A 406 18.88 1.94 14.16
CA SER A 406 20.19 2.36 14.66
C SER A 406 20.99 1.12 14.99
N ASP A 407 22.28 1.10 14.66
CA ASP A 407 23.21 0.02 15.05
C ASP A 407 22.71 -1.38 14.65
N ASN A 408 22.18 -1.49 13.44
CA ASN A 408 21.58 -2.72 12.88
C ASN A 408 20.40 -3.31 13.66
N LYS A 409 19.78 -2.54 14.54
CA LYS A 409 18.55 -2.91 15.26
C LYS A 409 17.41 -1.97 14.89
N GLN A 410 16.20 -2.51 14.85
CA GLN A 410 14.99 -1.74 14.56
C GLN A 410 14.17 -1.53 15.82
N PHE A 411 13.49 -0.40 15.91
CA PHE A 411 12.62 -0.04 17.02
C PHE A 411 11.50 0.89 16.53
N VAL A 412 10.44 1.00 17.32
CA VAL A 412 9.36 1.95 17.05
C VAL A 412 9.63 3.23 17.83
N VAL A 413 9.53 4.38 17.17
CA VAL A 413 9.45 5.69 17.83
C VAL A 413 7.97 6.03 17.99
N VAL A 414 7.57 6.53 19.16
CA VAL A 414 6.22 7.04 19.41
C VAL A 414 6.29 8.40 20.10
N GLY A 415 5.91 9.44 19.37
CA GLY A 415 6.22 10.82 19.73
C GLY A 415 7.72 11.06 19.57
N GLU A 416 8.40 11.42 20.67
CA GLU A 416 9.85 11.65 20.69
C GLU A 416 10.62 10.53 21.41
N GLU A 417 9.93 9.45 21.81
CA GLU A 417 10.49 8.36 22.63
C GLU A 417 10.70 7.11 21.80
N ALA A 418 11.88 6.49 21.94
CA ALA A 418 12.20 5.22 21.31
C ALA A 418 11.79 4.05 22.20
N GLU A 419 11.15 3.06 21.59
CA GLU A 419 10.78 1.80 22.23
C GLU A 419 11.94 0.79 22.18
N LYS A 420 11.67 -0.41 22.68
CA LYS A 420 12.65 -1.50 22.72
C LYS A 420 13.18 -1.84 21.31
N PHE A 421 14.45 -2.25 21.27
CA PHE A 421 15.17 -2.65 20.07
C PHE A 421 14.98 -4.14 19.76
N TYR A 422 14.82 -4.45 18.49
CA TYR A 422 14.58 -5.78 17.94
C TYR A 422 15.49 -6.03 16.74
N ASP A 423 15.64 -7.29 16.33
CA ASP A 423 16.38 -7.63 15.09
C ASP A 423 15.64 -7.11 13.86
N ASN A 424 14.31 -7.11 13.91
CA ASN A 424 13.45 -6.57 12.87
C ASN A 424 12.08 -6.15 13.42
N ILE A 425 11.48 -5.09 12.88
CA ILE A 425 10.05 -4.79 13.04
C ILE A 425 9.35 -5.16 11.74
N MET A 426 8.30 -5.98 11.83
CA MET A 426 7.61 -6.49 10.66
C MET A 426 6.67 -5.42 10.08
N ILE A 427 7.23 -4.57 9.21
CA ILE A 427 6.50 -3.56 8.42
C ILE A 427 6.46 -3.88 6.90
N LEU A 428 7.24 -4.88 6.48
CA LEU A 428 7.20 -5.41 5.12
C LEU A 428 6.25 -6.63 5.10
N THR A 429 5.68 -6.97 3.95
CA THR A 429 4.73 -8.10 3.79
C THR A 429 3.44 -7.98 4.63
N MET A 430 2.74 -6.85 4.47
CA MET A 430 1.46 -6.47 5.12
C MET A 430 1.52 -6.12 6.62
N GLY A 431 2.65 -6.34 7.29
CA GLY A 431 2.85 -5.88 8.66
C GLY A 431 2.88 -4.35 8.75
N ARG A 432 2.44 -3.81 9.89
CA ARG A 432 2.37 -2.37 10.17
C ARG A 432 2.26 -2.11 11.66
N ILE A 433 2.57 -0.88 12.07
CA ILE A 433 2.19 -0.36 13.39
C ILE A 433 0.68 -0.07 13.36
N VAL A 434 -0.06 -0.55 14.35
CA VAL A 434 -1.51 -0.38 14.46
C VAL A 434 -1.84 0.26 15.79
N PHE A 435 -2.52 1.40 15.76
CA PHE A 435 -3.15 1.96 16.96
C PHE A 435 -4.51 1.27 17.19
N ASP A 436 -4.68 0.59 18.33
CA ASP A 436 -5.98 0.05 18.76
C ASP A 436 -6.85 1.15 19.41
N SER A 437 -6.22 2.16 20.01
CA SER A 437 -6.83 3.37 20.59
C SER A 437 -5.86 4.55 20.50
N SER A 438 -6.26 5.73 20.97
CA SER A 438 -5.41 6.94 20.99
C SER A 438 -4.09 6.78 21.77
N ASP A 439 -4.09 5.88 22.74
CA ASP A 439 -3.01 5.65 23.69
C ASP A 439 -2.45 4.22 23.64
N ARG A 440 -3.01 3.33 22.82
CA ARG A 440 -2.55 1.94 22.69
C ARG A 440 -2.24 1.59 21.25
N LEU A 441 -1.08 0.99 21.03
CA LEU A 441 -0.69 0.44 19.74
C LEU A 441 -0.04 -0.93 19.89
N HIS A 442 0.02 -1.66 18.78
CA HIS A 442 0.80 -2.88 18.67
C HIS A 442 1.49 -3.02 17.32
N TYR A 443 2.46 -3.93 17.28
CA TYR A 443 3.18 -4.34 16.07
C TYR A 443 3.83 -5.71 16.28
N LEU A 444 4.26 -6.33 15.18
CA LEU A 444 5.04 -7.56 15.22
C LEU A 444 6.53 -7.23 15.15
N ALA A 445 7.32 -7.89 15.99
CA ALA A 445 8.76 -7.75 16.04
C ALA A 445 9.45 -9.11 16.06
N VAL A 446 10.64 -9.19 15.49
CA VAL A 446 11.47 -10.39 15.47
C VAL A 446 12.62 -10.19 16.44
N ARG A 447 12.83 -11.16 17.32
CA ARG A 447 14.04 -11.26 18.14
C ARG A 447 14.49 -12.71 18.14
N ASP A 448 15.75 -12.93 17.78
CA ASP A 448 16.38 -14.22 17.57
C ASP A 448 15.63 -15.03 16.50
N LYS A 449 14.91 -16.09 16.91
CA LYS A 449 14.06 -16.92 16.05
C LYS A 449 12.60 -16.88 16.45
N SER A 450 12.18 -15.87 17.22
CA SER A 450 10.82 -15.75 17.72
C SER A 450 10.19 -14.46 17.23
N ILE A 451 8.89 -14.54 16.97
CA ILE A 451 8.06 -13.41 16.57
C ILE A 451 7.20 -13.02 17.76
N TYR A 452 7.26 -11.75 18.11
CA TYR A 452 6.57 -11.16 19.23
C TYR A 452 5.48 -10.22 18.72
N LEU A 453 4.28 -10.35 19.28
CA LEU A 453 3.30 -9.28 19.31
C LEU A 453 3.69 -8.35 20.46
N VAL A 454 4.04 -7.12 20.12
CA VAL A 454 4.42 -6.08 21.06
C VAL A 454 3.23 -5.14 21.23
N ASP A 455 2.68 -5.06 22.43
CA ASP A 455 1.64 -4.12 22.82
C ASP A 455 2.27 -2.99 23.65
N ILE A 456 1.90 -1.75 23.35
CA ILE A 456 2.39 -0.55 24.04
C ILE A 456 1.19 0.30 24.46
N ASN A 457 1.14 0.64 25.75
CA ASN A 457 0.23 1.65 26.28
C ASN A 457 1.03 2.91 26.64
N ILE A 458 0.77 3.99 25.89
CA ILE A 458 1.33 5.33 26.03
C ILE A 458 0.66 6.08 27.20
N GLY A 459 -0.63 5.81 27.43
CA GLY A 459 -1.43 6.40 28.50
C GLY A 459 -1.09 5.74 29.82
N GLY A 460 -0.10 6.28 30.54
CA GLY A 460 0.20 5.85 31.90
C GLY A 460 -0.98 6.10 32.83
N ASN A 461 -1.77 5.07 33.11
CA ASN A 461 -2.26 4.66 34.44
C ASN A 461 -2.95 3.29 34.39
#